data_AF-A0A9J6D649-F1
#
_entry.id   AF-A0A9J6D649-F1
#
_cell.length_a   1.000
_cell.length_b   1.000
_cell.length_c   1.000
_cell.angle_alpha   90.00
_cell.angle_beta   90.00
_cell.angle_gamma   90.00
#
_symmetry.space_group_name_H-M   'P 1'
#
loop_
_entity.id
_entity.type
_entity.pdbx_description
1 polymer ?
#
loop_
_entity_poly.entity_id
_entity_poly.type
_entity_poly.pdbx_seq_one_letter_code
_entity_poly.pdbx_strand_id
1 'polypeptide(L)'
;MYCYGVPLKCVLYKKRYEVCYRCGQLGHRSDVCISDHVRCRGCGMTAPPEDHACEPKCKLCGKGHLTADRKCKEAFRTPYTIKKRQWEAWRRMEGEERKAKDADPQTCRMEEIKERSRSRSKHRRGSRGRAGSFPRLPERQEGDLPPMTGPVNEGTSGSAVLNSGRPTSPNRKVGWGDRASQDKRDEEMLTIKEENRMLKEQLAMMSRQIEELQIAINSSNTTPVSLPRMPQNQNIKMPEEQSATPPPAKKRAKEAEKPVIEENVATVIDMKIAQLEANIEAKSTQDDEWRKAFEKRMFEMFQNLNQQLHQRDNKLTEELKTEFAKRDRAYEQLAQEVLGRPMNHLSGNHGSQIQ
;
A
#
# COMPACT_ATOMS: atom_id res chain seq x y z
N MET A 1 -0.66 -20.01 25.11
CA MET A 1 0.60 -20.65 25.54
C MET A 1 0.56 -20.62 27.06
N TYR A 2 0.47 -21.79 27.70
CA TYR A 2 0.44 -21.88 29.16
C TYR A 2 1.87 -22.09 29.64
N CYS A 3 2.35 -21.24 30.53
CA CYS A 3 3.58 -21.47 31.28
C CYS A 3 3.14 -21.66 32.72
N TYR A 4 3.43 -22.83 33.31
CA TYR A 4 2.99 -23.20 34.66
C TYR A 4 1.47 -23.18 34.90
N GLY A 5 0.66 -23.61 33.91
CA GLY A 5 -0.80 -23.71 34.08
C GLY A 5 -1.57 -22.38 34.10
N VAL A 6 -0.88 -21.24 34.13
CA VAL A 6 -1.51 -19.92 34.03
C VAL A 6 -1.62 -19.51 32.56
N PRO A 7 -2.80 -19.07 32.08
CA PRO A 7 -2.93 -18.51 30.75
C PRO A 7 -2.15 -17.20 30.68
N LEU A 8 -0.91 -17.26 30.17
CA LEU A 8 -0.14 -16.07 29.86
C LEU A 8 -0.75 -15.40 28.63
N LYS A 9 -1.06 -14.10 28.74
CA LYS A 9 -1.34 -13.27 27.58
C LYS A 9 -0.06 -13.19 26.76
N CYS A 10 0.00 -13.95 25.67
CA CYS A 10 1.05 -13.80 24.67
C CYS A 10 0.92 -12.42 24.02
N VAL A 11 1.68 -11.44 24.53
CA VAL A 11 1.80 -10.14 23.89
C VAL A 11 2.76 -10.31 22.73
N LEU A 12 2.27 -10.19 21.49
CA LEU A 12 3.13 -10.17 20.31
C LEU A 12 4.15 -9.05 20.47
N TYR A 13 5.43 -9.40 20.39
CA TYR A 13 6.51 -8.42 20.40
C TYR A 13 6.30 -7.42 19.25
N LYS A 14 6.08 -6.15 19.60
CA LYS A 14 5.95 -5.08 18.62
C LYS A 14 7.32 -4.47 18.36
N LYS A 15 7.88 -4.71 17.17
CA LYS A 15 9.14 -4.12 16.75
C LYS A 15 9.01 -2.60 16.70
N ARG A 16 9.87 -1.90 17.45
CA ARG A 16 9.95 -0.43 17.43
C ARG A 16 10.85 0.04 16.29
N TYR A 17 10.65 1.26 15.82
CA TYR A 17 11.64 1.92 14.98
C TYR A 17 12.90 2.18 15.80
N GLU A 18 14.02 1.67 15.31
CA GLU A 18 15.34 2.02 15.85
C GLU A 18 15.70 3.41 15.36
N VAL A 19 16.04 4.29 16.30
CA VAL A 19 16.44 5.67 16.06
C VAL A 19 17.89 5.79 16.48
N CYS A 20 18.74 6.23 15.56
CA CYS A 20 20.13 6.49 15.87
C CYS A 20 20.25 7.64 16.87
N TYR A 21 20.98 7.45 17.97
CA TYR A 21 21.14 8.49 19.00
C TYR A 21 22.10 9.62 18.57
N ARG A 22 22.96 9.40 17.56
CA ARG A 22 23.86 10.44 17.02
C ARG A 22 23.16 11.35 16.02
N CYS A 23 22.69 10.80 14.91
CA CYS A 23 22.14 11.59 13.81
C CYS A 23 20.60 11.75 13.87
N GLY A 24 19.93 11.02 14.77
CA GLY A 24 18.48 11.07 14.92
C GLY A 24 17.70 10.54 13.71
N GLN A 25 18.33 9.80 12.79
CA GLN A 25 17.64 9.15 11.67
C GLN A 25 17.13 7.76 12.08
N LEU A 26 16.11 7.29 11.35
CA LEU A 26 15.51 5.98 11.55
C LEU A 26 16.30 4.92 10.77
N GLY A 27 16.32 3.68 11.29
CA GLY A 27 16.73 2.51 10.53
C GLY A 27 18.17 2.03 10.75
N HIS A 28 18.94 2.70 11.61
CA HIS A 28 20.26 2.24 12.02
C HIS A 28 20.54 2.56 13.49
N ARG A 29 21.51 1.86 14.07
CA ARG A 29 21.96 2.07 15.45
C ARG A 29 23.12 3.06 15.49
N SER A 30 23.41 3.60 16.66
CA SER A 30 24.45 4.62 16.86
C SER A 30 25.87 4.13 16.57
N ASP A 31 26.14 2.85 16.76
CA ASP A 31 27.43 2.19 16.54
C ASP A 31 27.74 1.97 15.05
N VAL A 32 26.71 1.89 14.20
CA VAL A 32 26.84 1.76 12.74
C VAL A 32 26.52 3.05 12.00
N CYS A 33 26.42 4.18 12.73
CA CYS A 33 26.11 5.47 12.14
C CYS A 33 27.34 6.04 11.43
N ILE A 34 27.22 6.29 10.13
CA ILE A 34 28.26 6.91 9.29
C ILE A 34 28.30 8.45 9.47
N SER A 35 27.27 9.04 10.06
CA SER A 35 27.17 10.49 10.17
C SER A 35 27.97 11.02 11.36
N ASP A 36 28.88 11.94 11.09
CA ASP A 36 29.68 12.64 12.10
C ASP A 36 28.93 13.78 12.79
N HIS A 37 27.78 14.20 12.24
CA HIS A 37 27.02 15.32 12.78
C HIS A 37 26.01 14.86 13.83
N VAL A 38 26.20 15.33 15.06
CA VAL A 38 25.21 15.18 16.14
C VAL A 38 24.00 16.07 15.84
N ARG A 39 22.80 15.49 15.91
CA ARG A 39 21.54 16.23 15.75
C ARG A 39 20.74 16.21 17.05
N CYS A 40 20.05 17.32 17.34
CA CYS A 40 19.11 17.37 18.45
C CYS A 40 17.99 16.34 18.26
N ARG A 41 17.68 15.57 19.31
CA ARG A 41 16.62 14.55 19.29
C ARG A 41 15.21 15.13 19.32
N GLY A 42 15.06 16.34 19.83
CA GLY A 42 13.79 17.05 19.91
C GLY A 42 13.49 17.77 18.61
N CYS A 43 14.26 18.80 18.26
CA CYS A 43 13.97 19.65 17.11
C CYS A 43 14.60 19.17 15.78
N GLY A 44 15.58 18.25 15.82
CA GLY A 44 16.27 17.76 14.62
C GLY A 44 17.39 18.67 14.10
N MET A 45 17.67 19.79 14.77
CA MET A 45 18.73 20.73 14.39
C MET A 45 20.11 20.07 14.41
N THR A 46 20.93 20.35 13.39
CA THR A 46 22.32 19.89 13.28
C THR A 46 23.24 20.75 14.12
N ALA A 47 24.10 20.13 14.94
CA ALA A 47 25.03 20.81 15.84
C ALA A 47 24.35 21.88 16.72
N PRO A 48 23.35 21.49 17.54
CA PRO A 48 22.68 22.43 18.42
C PRO A 48 23.64 22.98 19.50
N PRO A 49 23.50 24.25 19.91
CA PRO A 49 24.11 24.77 21.14
C PRO A 49 23.66 23.95 22.35
N GLU A 50 24.50 23.86 23.39
CA GLU A 50 24.21 23.11 24.62
C GLU A 50 22.88 23.55 25.25
N ASP A 51 22.61 24.87 25.27
CA ASP A 51 21.39 25.47 25.82
C ASP A 51 20.46 26.06 24.75
N HIS A 52 20.15 25.30 23.72
CA HIS A 52 19.14 25.75 22.74
C HIS A 52 17.71 25.50 23.26
N ALA A 53 16.83 26.47 23.04
CA ALA A 53 15.39 26.32 23.28
C ALA A 53 14.81 25.28 22.30
N CYS A 54 14.73 24.03 22.75
CA CYS A 54 14.29 22.92 21.92
C CYS A 54 12.76 22.74 21.97
N GLU A 55 12.09 22.93 20.85
CA GLU A 55 10.72 22.44 20.66
C GLU A 55 10.75 20.99 20.15
N PRO A 56 10.39 19.98 20.97
CA PRO A 56 10.46 18.59 20.55
C PRO A 56 9.39 18.28 19.49
N LYS A 57 9.80 17.79 18.32
CA LYS A 57 8.90 17.31 17.27
C LYS A 57 9.26 15.87 16.90
N CYS A 58 8.30 14.96 17.05
CA CYS A 58 8.51 13.57 16.71
C CYS A 58 8.61 13.38 15.19
N LYS A 59 9.69 12.77 14.69
CA LYS A 59 9.85 12.49 13.25
C LYS A 59 8.88 11.44 12.69
N LEU A 60 8.25 10.64 13.56
CA LEU A 60 7.28 9.65 13.15
C LEU A 60 5.90 10.29 12.97
N CYS A 61 5.38 10.92 14.02
CA CYS A 61 4.00 11.41 14.04
C CYS A 61 3.85 12.94 14.05
N GLY A 62 4.94 13.71 14.04
CA GLY A 62 4.93 15.18 14.04
C GLY A 62 4.52 15.88 15.34
N LYS A 63 4.24 15.13 16.41
CA LYS A 63 3.70 15.68 17.68
C LYS A 63 4.79 16.16 18.64
N GLY A 64 4.38 16.95 19.63
CA GLY A 64 5.19 17.56 20.70
C GLY A 64 5.83 16.57 21.68
N HIS A 65 6.68 15.65 21.21
CA HIS A 65 7.44 14.72 22.04
C HIS A 65 8.68 14.21 21.28
N LEU A 66 9.61 13.59 22.01
CA LEU A 66 10.83 13.05 21.42
C LEU A 66 10.54 11.88 20.45
N THR A 67 11.39 11.73 19.43
CA THR A 67 11.29 10.60 18.49
C THR A 67 11.64 9.29 19.23
N ALA A 68 10.77 8.29 19.13
CA ALA A 68 10.77 7.02 19.88
C ALA A 68 10.37 7.09 21.37
N ASP A 69 9.71 8.17 21.80
CA ASP A 69 9.04 8.17 23.11
C ASP A 69 7.99 7.05 23.19
N ARG A 70 7.82 6.45 24.38
CA ARG A 70 6.84 5.39 24.67
C ARG A 70 5.41 5.86 24.43
N LYS A 71 5.18 7.17 24.51
CA LYS A 71 3.89 7.83 24.25
C LYS A 71 3.55 7.93 22.76
N CYS A 72 4.52 7.72 21.87
CA CYS A 72 4.30 7.77 20.43
C CYS A 72 3.57 6.51 19.94
N LYS A 73 2.31 6.66 19.51
CA LYS A 73 1.53 5.55 18.95
C LYS A 73 2.17 4.96 17.68
N GLU A 74 2.92 5.78 16.94
CA GLU A 74 3.60 5.42 15.70
C GLU A 74 5.04 4.91 15.91
N ALA A 75 5.55 4.85 17.15
CA ALA A 75 6.86 4.27 17.44
C ALA A 75 6.95 2.78 17.10
N PHE A 76 5.81 2.11 16.99
CA PHE A 76 5.74 0.69 16.67
C PHE A 76 5.57 0.51 15.16
N ARG A 77 6.53 -0.17 14.54
CA ARG A 77 6.44 -0.55 13.14
C ARG A 77 5.37 -1.63 13.01
N THR A 78 4.34 -1.37 12.22
CA THR A 78 3.39 -2.41 11.83
C THR A 78 4.18 -3.50 11.08
N PRO A 79 4.25 -4.74 11.59
CA PRO A 79 4.96 -5.81 10.92
C PRO A 79 4.42 -6.01 9.51
N TYR A 80 5.31 -6.35 8.57
CA TYR A 80 4.95 -6.56 7.16
C TYR A 80 3.81 -7.58 7.00
N THR A 81 3.77 -8.62 7.83
CA THR A 81 2.71 -9.64 7.82
C THR A 81 1.32 -9.06 8.10
N ILE A 82 1.22 -8.08 9.01
CA ILE A 82 -0.05 -7.39 9.30
C ILE A 82 -0.43 -6.50 8.12
N LYS A 83 0.52 -5.73 7.59
CA LYS A 83 0.29 -4.86 6.42
C LYS A 83 -0.15 -5.68 5.19
N LYS A 84 0.49 -6.83 4.94
CA LYS A 84 0.14 -7.77 3.88
C LYS A 84 -1.28 -8.33 4.07
N ARG A 85 -1.63 -8.79 5.28
CA ARG A 85 -2.99 -9.27 5.58
C ARG A 85 -4.05 -8.18 5.39
N GLN A 86 -3.77 -6.96 5.83
CA GLN A 86 -4.66 -5.81 5.63
C GLN A 86 -4.87 -5.53 4.14
N TRP A 87 -3.79 -5.58 3.34
CA TRP A 87 -3.86 -5.35 1.91
C TRP A 87 -4.61 -6.47 1.17
N GLU A 88 -4.39 -7.73 1.54
CA GLU A 88 -5.15 -8.88 1.02
C GLU A 88 -6.64 -8.81 1.40
N ALA A 89 -6.95 -8.36 2.62
CA ALA A 89 -8.34 -8.16 3.07
C ALA A 89 -9.01 -7.03 2.28
N TRP A 90 -8.33 -5.89 2.10
CA TRP A 90 -8.83 -4.78 1.31
C TRP A 90 -9.09 -5.19 -0.15
N ARG A 91 -8.18 -5.95 -0.76
CA ARG A 91 -8.35 -6.49 -2.12
C ARG A 91 -9.53 -7.46 -2.22
N ARG A 92 -9.78 -8.29 -1.18
CA ARG A 92 -10.96 -9.17 -1.15
C ARG A 92 -12.26 -8.37 -1.09
N MET A 93 -12.32 -7.37 -0.21
CA MET A 93 -13.49 -6.49 -0.09
C MET A 93 -13.77 -5.75 -1.41
N GLU A 94 -12.74 -5.22 -2.06
CA GLU A 94 -12.90 -4.56 -3.37
C GLU A 94 -13.41 -5.53 -4.44
N GLY A 95 -12.90 -6.77 -4.46
CA GLY A 95 -13.38 -7.81 -5.37
C GLY A 95 -14.82 -8.27 -5.09
N GLU A 96 -15.22 -8.33 -3.82
CA GLU A 96 -16.59 -8.64 -3.41
C GLU A 96 -17.55 -7.49 -3.71
N GLU A 97 -17.13 -6.24 -3.53
CA GLU A 97 -17.94 -5.07 -3.88
C GLU A 97 -18.19 -4.99 -5.40
N ARG A 98 -17.18 -5.30 -6.22
CA ARG A 98 -17.38 -5.43 -7.68
C ARG A 98 -18.40 -6.52 -8.02
N LYS A 99 -18.27 -7.70 -7.39
CA LYS A 99 -19.25 -8.79 -7.57
C LYS A 99 -20.65 -8.45 -7.05
N ALA A 100 -20.77 -7.63 -6.01
CA ALA A 100 -22.05 -7.19 -5.47
C ALA A 100 -22.71 -6.13 -6.37
N LYS A 101 -21.93 -5.29 -7.05
CA LYS A 101 -22.44 -4.35 -8.07
C LYS A 101 -22.88 -5.08 -9.35
N ASP A 102 -22.20 -6.17 -9.70
CA ASP A 102 -22.56 -7.02 -10.84
C ASP A 102 -23.68 -8.03 -10.50
N ALA A 103 -23.99 -8.25 -9.22
CA ALA A 103 -25.08 -9.10 -8.79
C ALA A 103 -26.40 -8.33 -8.84
N ASP A 104 -27.23 -8.62 -9.85
CA ASP A 104 -28.58 -8.08 -10.00
C ASP A 104 -29.39 -8.21 -8.69
N PRO A 105 -29.80 -7.09 -8.05
CA PRO A 105 -30.53 -7.10 -6.78
C PRO A 105 -31.92 -7.77 -6.86
N GLN A 106 -32.39 -8.12 -8.06
CA GLN A 106 -33.73 -8.68 -8.26
C GLN A 106 -33.85 -10.18 -7.93
N THR A 107 -32.74 -10.90 -7.70
CA THR A 107 -32.78 -12.35 -7.41
C THR A 107 -32.72 -12.74 -5.92
N CYS A 108 -32.54 -11.79 -4.99
CA CYS A 108 -32.42 -12.11 -3.55
C CYS A 108 -33.70 -11.93 -2.72
N ARG A 109 -34.84 -11.52 -3.32
CA ARG A 109 -36.08 -11.22 -2.56
C ARG A 109 -37.19 -12.28 -2.64
N MET A 110 -36.98 -13.42 -3.29
CA MET A 110 -38.03 -14.45 -3.47
C MET A 110 -37.74 -15.83 -2.85
N GLU A 111 -36.58 -16.09 -2.25
CA GLU A 111 -36.28 -17.43 -1.69
C GLU A 111 -36.47 -17.57 -0.16
N GLU A 112 -36.81 -16.52 0.59
CA GLU A 112 -36.91 -16.64 2.06
C GLU A 112 -38.33 -17.00 2.58
N ILE A 113 -39.34 -17.14 1.72
CA ILE A 113 -40.73 -17.38 2.17
C ILE A 113 -41.25 -18.81 1.90
N LYS A 114 -40.49 -19.71 1.25
CA LYS A 114 -41.05 -21.00 0.78
C LYS A 114 -40.46 -22.29 1.34
N GLU A 115 -39.86 -22.27 2.53
CA GLU A 115 -39.44 -23.51 3.20
C GLU A 115 -40.08 -23.69 4.58
N ARG A 116 -41.42 -23.59 4.59
CA ARG A 116 -42.25 -24.19 5.63
C ARG A 116 -43.24 -25.17 4.99
N SER A 117 -42.75 -26.22 4.34
CA SER A 117 -43.58 -27.34 3.92
C SER A 117 -42.76 -28.63 3.74
N ARG A 118 -42.85 -29.47 4.77
CA ARG A 118 -43.02 -30.92 4.72
C ARG A 118 -42.48 -31.61 3.45
N SER A 119 -41.41 -32.37 3.60
CA SER A 119 -41.32 -33.71 2.99
C SER A 119 -40.32 -34.59 3.71
N ARG A 120 -40.89 -35.60 4.41
CA ARG A 120 -40.21 -36.82 4.83
C ARG A 120 -39.67 -37.56 3.60
N SER A 121 -38.39 -37.88 3.56
CA SER A 121 -37.87 -39.17 3.04
C SER A 121 -36.42 -39.33 3.53
N LYS A 122 -36.12 -40.23 4.47
CA LYS A 122 -35.84 -41.68 4.33
C LYS A 122 -34.61 -42.01 3.45
N HIS A 123 -33.54 -42.45 4.13
CA HIS A 123 -32.37 -43.22 3.66
C HIS A 123 -31.39 -42.48 2.71
N ARG A 124 -30.05 -42.59 2.85
CA ARG A 124 -29.23 -43.76 3.13
C ARG A 124 -27.95 -43.42 3.92
N ARG A 125 -27.52 -44.45 4.65
CA ARG A 125 -26.20 -44.67 5.26
C ARG A 125 -25.06 -44.36 4.28
N GLY A 126 -23.96 -43.79 4.80
CA GLY A 126 -22.74 -43.54 4.05
C GLY A 126 -21.55 -43.20 4.95
N SER A 127 -21.27 -44.08 5.91
CA SER A 127 -20.06 -44.10 6.74
C SER A 127 -18.83 -44.53 5.92
N ARG A 128 -17.80 -43.67 5.82
CA ARG A 128 -16.38 -43.97 5.48
C ARG A 128 -15.64 -42.63 5.33
N GLY A 129 -14.51 -42.33 5.95
CA GLY A 129 -13.67 -43.00 6.94
C GLY A 129 -12.64 -41.96 7.42
N ARG A 130 -12.54 -41.77 8.74
CA ARG A 130 -11.48 -40.98 9.37
C ARG A 130 -10.45 -41.99 9.90
N ALA A 131 -9.38 -42.17 9.15
CA ALA A 131 -8.17 -42.84 9.62
C ALA A 131 -7.01 -41.84 9.44
N GLY A 132 -6.61 -41.24 10.55
CA GLY A 132 -5.51 -40.29 10.65
C GLY A 132 -4.87 -40.46 12.01
N SER A 133 -4.15 -41.58 12.14
CA SER A 133 -3.34 -41.98 13.27
C SER A 133 -2.18 -41.00 13.47
N PHE A 134 -2.25 -40.17 14.51
CA PHE A 134 -1.08 -39.52 15.10
C PHE A 134 -0.72 -40.24 16.40
N PRO A 135 0.49 -40.82 16.52
CA PRO A 135 0.92 -41.50 17.73
C PRO A 135 1.21 -40.50 18.87
N ARG A 136 0.77 -40.88 20.08
CA ARG A 136 1.07 -40.22 21.34
C ARG A 136 2.58 -40.30 21.63
N LEU A 137 3.17 -39.16 22.00
CA LEU A 137 4.49 -39.12 22.63
C LEU A 137 4.38 -39.49 24.12
N PRO A 138 5.43 -40.10 24.70
CA PRO A 138 5.40 -40.62 26.06
C PRO A 138 5.45 -39.52 27.12
N GLU A 139 4.45 -39.61 28.00
CA GLU A 139 4.47 -39.46 29.46
C GLU A 139 5.84 -39.11 30.07
N ARG A 140 5.98 -37.85 30.50
CA ARG A 140 7.11 -37.39 31.31
C ARG A 140 6.65 -37.32 32.76
N GLN A 141 7.38 -38.06 33.59
CA GLN A 141 7.17 -38.26 35.01
C GLN A 141 7.05 -36.98 35.83
N GLU A 142 6.21 -37.14 36.84
CA GLU A 142 5.79 -36.23 37.89
C GLU A 142 6.95 -35.69 38.72
N GLY A 143 6.81 -34.43 39.13
CA GLY A 143 7.64 -33.80 40.14
C GLY A 143 6.85 -32.62 40.72
N ASP A 144 6.23 -32.89 41.87
CA ASP A 144 5.81 -32.03 42.98
C ASP A 144 5.46 -30.55 42.70
N LEU A 145 4.27 -30.11 43.12
CA LEU A 145 3.97 -28.81 43.80
C LEU A 145 2.43 -28.62 44.03
N PRO A 146 1.99 -27.74 44.95
CA PRO A 146 0.92 -27.96 45.95
C PRO A 146 -0.52 -27.58 45.52
N PRO A 147 -1.56 -27.96 46.32
CA PRO A 147 -2.95 -27.72 45.97
C PRO A 147 -3.35 -26.26 46.22
N MET A 148 -3.84 -25.58 45.19
CA MET A 148 -4.53 -24.30 45.33
C MET A 148 -5.95 -24.44 44.80
N THR A 149 -6.87 -24.54 45.75
CA THR A 149 -8.31 -24.45 45.61
C THR A 149 -8.72 -23.03 45.20
N GLY A 150 -9.46 -22.88 44.10
CA GLY A 150 -10.07 -21.62 43.68
C GLY A 150 -11.14 -21.82 42.59
N PRO A 151 -12.18 -20.95 42.53
CA PRO A 151 -13.54 -21.37 42.23
C PRO A 151 -13.90 -21.43 40.74
N VAL A 152 -14.85 -22.32 40.48
CA VAL A 152 -15.51 -22.62 39.21
C VAL A 152 -16.35 -21.41 38.78
N ASN A 153 -16.10 -20.91 37.57
CA ASN A 153 -17.04 -20.02 36.87
C ASN A 153 -17.45 -20.69 35.56
N GLU A 154 -18.66 -21.25 35.58
CA GLU A 154 -19.43 -21.65 34.41
C GLU A 154 -19.90 -20.40 33.66
N GLY A 155 -19.71 -20.37 32.34
CA GLY A 155 -20.10 -19.20 31.55
C GLY A 155 -19.85 -19.32 30.05
N THR A 156 -20.72 -20.08 29.39
CA THR A 156 -21.35 -19.66 28.12
C THR A 156 -20.53 -19.75 26.82
N SER A 157 -20.57 -20.96 26.26
CA SER A 157 -20.98 -21.28 24.87
C SER A 157 -21.17 -20.17 23.81
N GLY A 158 -20.57 -20.44 22.63
CA GLY A 158 -21.12 -20.08 21.30
C GLY A 158 -20.19 -19.19 20.47
N SER A 159 -19.91 -19.39 19.18
CA SER A 159 -20.22 -20.46 18.23
C SER A 159 -19.15 -20.40 17.14
N ALA A 160 -18.50 -21.53 16.86
CA ALA A 160 -17.65 -21.69 15.68
C ALA A 160 -18.55 -21.94 14.47
N VAL A 161 -18.63 -20.97 13.55
CA VAL A 161 -19.33 -21.16 12.27
C VAL A 161 -18.39 -21.88 11.32
N LEU A 162 -18.68 -23.16 11.12
CA LEU A 162 -18.05 -24.03 10.15
C LEU A 162 -18.59 -23.73 8.75
N ASN A 163 -17.64 -23.62 7.82
CA ASN A 163 -17.72 -23.91 6.38
C ASN A 163 -18.94 -24.77 5.99
N SER A 164 -19.89 -24.17 5.28
CA SER A 164 -20.87 -24.87 4.44
C SER A 164 -20.49 -24.67 2.97
N GLY A 165 -19.99 -25.74 2.34
CA GLY A 165 -19.74 -25.81 0.91
C GLY A 165 -21.01 -25.55 0.12
N ARG A 166 -20.95 -24.59 -0.81
CA ARG A 166 -22.04 -24.26 -1.73
C ARG A 166 -21.98 -25.18 -2.95
N PRO A 167 -23.08 -25.86 -3.33
CA PRO A 167 -23.11 -26.68 -4.53
C PRO A 167 -23.11 -25.77 -5.77
N THR A 168 -22.20 -26.04 -6.70
CA THR A 168 -22.16 -25.45 -8.04
C THR A 168 -23.33 -25.98 -8.87
N SER A 169 -24.35 -25.15 -9.09
CA SER A 169 -25.46 -25.47 -10.00
C SER A 169 -25.01 -25.26 -11.46
N PRO A 170 -25.09 -26.27 -12.34
CA PRO A 170 -24.48 -26.22 -13.67
C PRO A 170 -25.43 -25.73 -14.78
N ASN A 171 -26.37 -24.81 -14.51
CA ASN A 171 -27.33 -24.40 -15.55
C ASN A 171 -27.94 -23.01 -15.37
N ARG A 172 -27.11 -21.96 -15.25
CA ARG A 172 -27.58 -20.60 -15.50
C ARG A 172 -27.35 -20.26 -16.97
N LYS A 173 -28.45 -20.18 -17.73
CA LYS A 173 -28.47 -19.58 -19.07
C LYS A 173 -28.04 -18.12 -18.93
N VAL A 174 -26.80 -17.84 -19.34
CA VAL A 174 -26.24 -16.48 -19.38
C VAL A 174 -27.08 -15.68 -20.37
N GLY A 175 -27.66 -14.56 -19.93
CA GLY A 175 -28.48 -13.71 -20.78
C GLY A 175 -27.62 -13.08 -21.88
N TRP A 176 -28.19 -12.93 -23.08
CA TRP A 176 -27.47 -12.33 -24.22
C TRP A 176 -26.95 -10.91 -23.95
N GLY A 177 -27.55 -10.18 -23.00
CA GLY A 177 -27.09 -8.86 -22.55
C GLY A 177 -25.74 -8.88 -21.79
N ASP A 178 -25.48 -9.92 -21.00
CA ASP A 178 -24.19 -10.06 -20.29
C ASP A 178 -23.03 -10.31 -21.27
N ARG A 179 -23.33 -10.97 -22.40
CA ARG A 179 -22.35 -11.31 -23.44
C ARG A 179 -21.88 -10.07 -24.20
N ALA A 180 -22.81 -9.17 -24.58
CA ALA A 180 -22.47 -7.91 -25.23
C ALA A 180 -21.62 -6.97 -24.35
N SER A 181 -21.84 -6.99 -23.03
CA SER A 181 -21.02 -6.23 -22.08
C SER A 181 -19.63 -6.84 -21.85
N GLN A 182 -19.51 -8.15 -22.05
CA GLN A 182 -18.24 -8.86 -21.94
C GLN A 182 -17.37 -8.66 -23.18
N ASP A 183 -17.98 -8.69 -24.37
CA ASP A 183 -17.28 -8.44 -25.64
C ASP A 183 -16.63 -7.05 -25.66
N LYS A 184 -17.33 -6.01 -25.18
CA LYS A 184 -16.78 -4.65 -25.08
C LYS A 184 -15.60 -4.56 -24.09
N ARG A 185 -15.66 -5.30 -22.98
CA ARG A 185 -14.56 -5.36 -21.99
C ARG A 185 -13.35 -6.11 -22.54
N ASP A 186 -13.59 -7.16 -23.31
CA ASP A 186 -12.51 -7.93 -23.94
C ASP A 186 -11.82 -7.10 -25.04
N GLU A 187 -12.56 -6.28 -25.79
CA GLU A 187 -12.01 -5.31 -26.74
C GLU A 187 -11.16 -4.23 -26.05
N GLU A 188 -11.66 -3.60 -24.98
CA GLU A 188 -10.89 -2.65 -24.16
C GLU A 188 -9.65 -3.30 -23.52
N MET A 189 -9.72 -4.58 -23.15
CA MET A 189 -8.59 -5.29 -22.58
C MET A 189 -7.52 -5.63 -23.64
N LEU A 190 -7.91 -5.84 -24.89
CA LEU A 190 -6.99 -6.01 -26.02
C LEU A 190 -6.28 -4.69 -26.37
N THR A 191 -6.98 -3.56 -26.37
CA THR A 191 -6.35 -2.25 -26.62
C THR A 191 -5.32 -1.92 -25.55
N ILE A 192 -5.66 -2.10 -24.27
CA ILE A 192 -4.72 -1.89 -23.15
C ILE A 192 -3.51 -2.82 -23.24
N LYS A 193 -3.69 -4.08 -23.67
CA LYS A 193 -2.57 -5.02 -23.87
C LYS A 193 -1.63 -4.55 -24.97
N GLU A 194 -2.18 -4.03 -26.06
CA GLU A 194 -1.39 -3.52 -27.19
C GLU A 194 -0.63 -2.24 -26.81
N GLU A 195 -1.26 -1.31 -26.09
CA GLU A 195 -0.57 -0.13 -25.55
C GLU A 195 0.58 -0.50 -24.61
N ASN A 196 0.37 -1.48 -23.72
CA ASN A 196 1.42 -1.98 -22.84
C ASN A 196 2.56 -2.67 -23.62
N ARG A 197 2.26 -3.30 -24.75
CA ARG A 197 3.27 -3.87 -25.64
C ARG A 197 4.12 -2.76 -26.26
N MET A 198 3.50 -1.72 -26.81
CA MET A 198 4.21 -0.58 -27.39
C MET A 198 5.07 0.17 -26.35
N LEU A 199 4.55 0.41 -25.15
CA LEU A 199 5.32 1.06 -24.07
C LEU A 199 6.55 0.23 -23.66
N LYS A 200 6.42 -1.10 -23.62
CA LYS A 200 7.56 -1.99 -23.34
C LYS A 200 8.60 -1.96 -24.46
N GLU A 201 8.18 -1.91 -25.72
CA GLU A 201 9.08 -1.77 -26.86
C GLU A 201 9.82 -0.43 -26.83
N GLN A 202 9.14 0.67 -26.49
CA GLN A 202 9.76 1.99 -26.30
C GLN A 202 10.78 1.99 -25.15
N LEU A 203 10.45 1.39 -23.99
CA LEU A 203 11.39 1.27 -22.88
C LEU A 203 12.63 0.43 -23.25
N ALA A 204 12.44 -0.65 -24.01
CA ALA A 204 13.54 -1.48 -24.49
C ALA A 204 14.45 -0.70 -25.46
N MET A 205 13.87 0.10 -26.35
CA MET A 205 14.61 0.96 -27.28
C MET A 205 15.43 2.03 -26.53
N MET A 206 14.82 2.76 -25.58
CA MET A 206 15.55 3.75 -24.77
C MET A 206 16.66 3.10 -23.93
N SER A 207 16.44 1.89 -23.42
CA SER A 207 17.46 1.16 -22.66
C SER A 207 18.67 0.81 -23.54
N ARG A 208 18.47 0.42 -24.80
CA ARG A 208 19.57 0.20 -25.76
C ARG A 208 20.34 1.50 -26.05
N GLN A 209 19.65 2.63 -26.21
CA GLN A 209 20.32 3.92 -26.40
C GLN A 209 21.19 4.30 -25.21
N ILE A 210 20.72 4.04 -23.98
CA ILE A 210 21.52 4.26 -22.76
C ILE A 210 22.76 3.35 -22.77
N GLU A 211 22.62 2.10 -23.15
CA GLU A 211 23.73 1.14 -23.23
C GLU A 211 24.76 1.56 -24.30
N GLU A 212 24.32 1.98 -25.48
CA GLU A 212 25.19 2.51 -26.54
C GLU A 212 25.97 3.75 -26.07
N LEU A 213 25.30 4.69 -25.38
CA LEU A 213 25.95 5.87 -24.80
C LEU A 213 26.98 5.48 -23.72
N GLN A 214 26.67 4.49 -22.88
CA GLN A 214 27.61 3.99 -21.88
C GLN A 214 28.85 3.36 -22.53
N ILE A 215 28.67 2.60 -23.61
CA ILE A 215 29.80 2.02 -24.38
C ILE A 215 30.66 3.13 -24.98
N ALA A 216 30.06 4.18 -25.54
CA ALA A 216 30.78 5.33 -26.12
C ALA A 216 31.57 6.13 -25.05
N ILE A 217 31.02 6.28 -23.84
CA ILE A 217 31.72 6.91 -22.72
C ILE A 217 32.91 6.05 -22.28
N ASN A 218 32.73 4.73 -22.20
CA ASN A 218 33.81 3.83 -21.78
C ASN A 218 34.93 3.72 -22.82
N SER A 219 34.61 3.73 -24.11
CA SER A 219 35.61 3.66 -25.18
C SER A 219 36.43 4.95 -25.31
N SER A 220 35.84 6.12 -25.05
CA SER A 220 36.57 7.40 -25.05
C SER A 220 37.55 7.53 -23.87
N ASN A 221 37.27 6.89 -22.73
CA ASN A 221 38.16 6.85 -21.56
C ASN A 221 39.34 5.85 -21.68
N THR A 222 39.32 4.94 -22.66
CA THR A 222 40.39 3.93 -22.86
C THR A 222 41.57 4.37 -23.72
N THR A 223 41.65 5.65 -24.10
CA THR A 223 42.92 6.23 -24.60
C THR A 223 43.65 6.86 -23.41
N PRO A 224 44.54 6.15 -22.71
CA PRO A 224 45.45 6.81 -21.80
C PRO A 224 46.33 7.73 -22.66
N VAL A 225 46.03 9.01 -22.64
CA VAL A 225 47.01 10.04 -22.95
C VAL A 225 48.05 9.95 -21.85
N SER A 226 49.00 9.03 -22.01
CA SER A 226 50.25 9.03 -21.29
C SER A 226 51.01 10.28 -21.72
N LEU A 227 50.67 11.41 -21.08
CA LEU A 227 51.51 12.59 -21.02
C LEU A 227 52.90 12.12 -20.56
N PRO A 228 53.98 12.50 -21.27
CA PRO A 228 55.33 12.20 -20.82
C PRO A 228 55.51 12.70 -19.40
N ARG A 229 55.66 11.76 -18.46
CA ARG A 229 55.96 12.05 -17.06
C ARG A 229 57.30 12.75 -17.03
N MET A 230 57.28 14.08 -16.99
CA MET A 230 58.47 14.88 -16.71
C MET A 230 59.05 14.40 -15.36
N PRO A 231 60.36 14.07 -15.30
CA PRO A 231 60.97 13.57 -14.09
C PRO A 231 60.92 14.66 -13.02
N GLN A 232 60.20 14.38 -11.93
CA GLN A 232 60.23 15.19 -10.73
C GLN A 232 61.62 15.10 -10.09
N ASN A 233 62.36 16.17 -10.30
CA ASN A 233 63.46 16.72 -9.52
C ASN A 233 63.53 16.17 -8.08
N GLN A 234 64.40 15.18 -7.86
CA GLN A 234 64.88 14.82 -6.53
C GLN A 234 66.35 15.20 -6.42
N ASN A 235 66.57 16.16 -5.53
CA ASN A 235 67.69 16.31 -4.63
C ASN A 235 69.10 16.49 -5.25
N ILE A 236 69.51 17.76 -5.19
CA ILE A 236 70.87 18.26 -5.33
C ILE A 236 71.78 17.55 -4.31
N LYS A 237 72.76 16.81 -4.81
CA LYS A 237 74.04 16.61 -4.13
C LYS A 237 75.15 16.62 -5.17
N MET A 238 76.00 17.65 -5.10
CA MET A 238 77.26 17.79 -5.84
C MET A 238 78.18 16.58 -5.58
N PRO A 239 78.96 16.16 -6.59
CA PRO A 239 80.37 16.58 -6.69
C PRO A 239 80.75 17.02 -8.14
N GLU A 240 81.47 18.12 -8.29
CA GLU A 240 82.92 18.18 -8.52
C GLU A 240 83.35 17.71 -9.93
N GLU A 241 83.51 18.71 -10.79
CA GLU A 241 84.59 18.92 -11.76
C GLU A 241 85.12 17.72 -12.60
N GLN A 242 84.94 17.78 -13.93
CA GLN A 242 86.02 18.05 -14.90
C GLN A 242 85.65 17.75 -16.37
N SER A 243 86.21 18.60 -17.22
CA SER A 243 86.63 18.41 -18.62
C SER A 243 85.70 18.85 -19.76
N ALA A 244 86.35 19.66 -20.61
CA ALA A 244 85.87 20.45 -21.73
C ALA A 244 85.41 19.65 -22.95
N THR A 245 84.55 20.27 -23.78
CA THR A 245 84.67 20.29 -25.26
C THR A 245 83.78 21.42 -25.88
N PRO A 246 84.17 22.01 -27.03
CA PRO A 246 83.56 23.23 -27.62
C PRO A 246 82.44 22.94 -28.66
N PRO A 247 81.70 23.98 -29.15
CA PRO A 247 80.39 23.86 -29.82
C PRO A 247 80.52 23.80 -31.36
N PRO A 248 79.51 23.30 -32.12
CA PRO A 248 78.48 24.18 -32.72
C PRO A 248 77.11 23.44 -32.89
N ALA A 249 75.93 24.03 -33.11
CA ALA A 249 75.58 25.04 -34.08
C ALA A 249 74.17 25.59 -33.75
N LYS A 250 74.00 26.88 -34.03
CA LYS A 250 72.74 27.62 -33.99
C LYS A 250 71.71 26.97 -34.92
N LYS A 251 70.67 26.32 -34.37
CA LYS A 251 69.40 26.11 -35.08
C LYS A 251 68.41 27.15 -34.59
N ARG A 252 68.11 28.09 -35.48
CA ARG A 252 67.02 29.07 -35.40
C ARG A 252 65.76 28.41 -34.83
N ALA A 253 65.28 28.92 -33.70
CA ALA A 253 63.92 28.66 -33.25
C ALA A 253 62.97 29.23 -34.30
N LYS A 254 62.32 28.36 -35.07
CA LYS A 254 61.10 28.73 -35.77
C LYS A 254 60.01 28.74 -34.71
N GLU A 255 59.38 29.90 -34.52
CA GLU A 255 58.14 30.03 -33.77
C GLU A 255 57.16 28.97 -34.27
N ALA A 256 56.84 28.02 -33.40
CA ALA A 256 55.78 27.06 -33.65
C ALA A 256 54.47 27.83 -33.52
N GLU A 257 53.84 28.13 -34.65
CA GLU A 257 52.46 28.60 -34.71
C GLU A 257 51.59 27.67 -33.87
N LYS A 258 51.02 28.20 -32.78
CA LYS A 258 50.02 27.49 -31.97
C LYS A 258 48.89 27.04 -32.90
N PRO A 259 48.48 25.76 -32.88
CA PRO A 259 47.41 25.30 -33.75
C PRO A 259 46.11 25.99 -33.34
N VAL A 260 45.53 26.75 -34.29
CA VAL A 260 44.23 27.45 -34.23
C VAL A 260 43.03 26.50 -34.07
N ILE A 261 43.27 25.23 -33.73
CA ILE A 261 42.26 24.16 -33.70
C ILE A 261 41.51 24.13 -32.35
N GLU A 262 42.11 24.62 -31.26
CA GLU A 262 41.48 24.57 -29.92
C GLU A 262 40.28 25.51 -29.78
N GLU A 263 40.24 26.63 -30.50
CA GLU A 263 39.17 27.62 -30.40
C GLU A 263 37.84 27.13 -31.02
N ASN A 264 37.91 26.24 -32.02
CA ASN A 264 36.73 25.64 -32.64
C ASN A 264 36.10 24.52 -31.79
N VAL A 265 36.86 23.89 -30.88
CA VAL A 265 36.31 22.83 -30.02
C VAL A 265 35.48 23.41 -28.89
N ALA A 266 35.94 24.51 -28.29
CA ALA A 266 35.21 25.20 -27.22
C ALA A 266 33.83 25.68 -27.69
N THR A 267 33.77 26.33 -28.86
CA THR A 267 32.50 26.83 -29.43
C THR A 267 31.51 25.70 -29.75
N VAL A 268 31.99 24.54 -30.22
CA VAL A 268 31.13 23.37 -30.47
C VAL A 268 30.61 22.75 -29.17
N ILE A 269 31.42 22.74 -28.10
CA ILE A 269 30.99 22.28 -26.78
C ILE A 269 29.90 23.19 -26.22
N ASP A 270 30.12 24.51 -26.26
CA ASP A 270 29.15 25.49 -25.74
C ASP A 270 27.81 25.42 -26.49
N MET A 271 27.85 25.24 -27.82
CA MET A 271 26.65 25.06 -28.63
C MET A 271 25.87 23.79 -28.26
N LYS A 272 26.56 22.69 -27.95
CA LYS A 272 25.92 21.44 -27.49
C LYS A 272 25.35 21.56 -26.07
N ILE A 273 26.03 22.29 -25.18
CA ILE A 273 25.53 22.57 -23.82
C ILE A 273 24.23 23.36 -23.93
N ALA A 274 24.22 24.46 -24.70
CA ALA A 274 23.01 25.26 -24.92
C ALA A 274 21.85 24.44 -25.50
N GLN A 275 22.15 23.52 -26.44
CA GLN A 275 21.13 22.63 -27.01
C GLN A 275 20.59 21.62 -25.98
N LEU A 276 21.44 21.09 -25.09
CA LEU A 276 21.02 20.21 -24.01
C LEU A 276 20.17 20.94 -22.98
N GLU A 277 20.55 22.16 -22.60
CA GLU A 277 19.79 23.01 -21.68
C GLU A 277 18.39 23.31 -22.24
N ALA A 278 18.28 23.70 -23.52
CA ALA A 278 16.99 23.91 -24.17
C ALA A 278 16.12 22.63 -24.21
N ASN A 279 16.73 21.46 -24.43
CA ASN A 279 16.01 20.19 -24.41
C ASN A 279 15.54 19.80 -22.98
N ILE A 280 16.32 20.11 -21.95
CA ILE A 280 15.94 19.88 -20.56
C ILE A 280 14.78 20.80 -20.19
N GLU A 281 14.84 22.07 -20.56
CA GLU A 281 13.77 23.03 -20.31
C GLU A 281 12.47 22.61 -21.00
N ALA A 282 12.53 22.20 -22.28
CA ALA A 282 11.38 21.70 -23.03
C ALA A 282 10.77 20.42 -22.43
N LYS A 283 11.59 19.51 -21.88
CA LYS A 283 11.07 18.34 -21.17
C LYS A 283 10.45 18.71 -19.81
N SER A 284 11.05 19.66 -19.11
CA SER A 284 10.51 20.15 -17.83
C SER A 284 9.13 20.78 -18.00
N THR A 285 8.92 21.57 -19.06
CA THR A 285 7.61 22.17 -19.35
C THR A 285 6.57 21.11 -19.70
N GLN A 286 6.95 20.10 -20.49
CA GLN A 286 6.08 18.97 -20.81
C GLN A 286 5.67 18.17 -19.55
N ASP A 287 6.59 17.91 -18.64
CA ASP A 287 6.31 17.23 -17.36
C ASP A 287 5.37 18.06 -16.47
N ASP A 288 5.54 19.37 -16.44
CA ASP A 288 4.66 20.28 -15.69
C ASP A 288 3.24 20.34 -16.28
N GLU A 289 3.11 20.35 -17.61
CA GLU A 289 1.81 20.23 -18.27
C GLU A 289 1.13 18.90 -17.94
N TRP A 290 1.87 17.80 -17.96
CA TRP A 290 1.36 16.48 -17.58
C TRP A 290 0.90 16.43 -16.13
N ARG A 291 1.65 17.03 -15.21
CA ARG A 291 1.26 17.14 -13.79
C ARG A 291 -0.03 17.93 -13.64
N LYS A 292 -0.15 19.10 -14.27
CA LYS A 292 -1.36 19.92 -14.24
C LYS A 292 -2.56 19.19 -14.83
N ALA A 293 -2.39 18.50 -15.96
CA ALA A 293 -3.44 17.72 -16.59
C ALA A 293 -3.90 16.55 -15.69
N PHE A 294 -2.95 15.87 -15.04
CA PHE A 294 -3.25 14.80 -14.10
C PHE A 294 -4.01 15.31 -12.86
N GLU A 295 -3.55 16.40 -12.25
CA GLU A 295 -4.22 17.03 -11.11
C GLU A 295 -5.65 17.47 -11.47
N LYS A 296 -5.83 18.08 -12.64
CA LYS A 296 -7.16 18.45 -13.15
C LYS A 296 -8.08 17.24 -13.27
N ARG A 297 -7.60 16.14 -13.87
CA ARG A 297 -8.38 14.90 -14.04
C ARG A 297 -8.75 14.26 -12.70
N MET A 298 -7.83 14.26 -11.74
CA MET A 298 -8.09 13.76 -10.39
C MET A 298 -9.14 14.61 -9.67
N PHE A 299 -9.08 15.93 -9.83
CA PHE A 299 -10.06 16.84 -9.26
C PHE A 299 -11.46 16.64 -9.87
N GLU A 300 -11.56 16.51 -11.18
CA GLU A 300 -12.82 16.20 -11.88
C GLU A 300 -13.41 14.85 -11.44
N MET A 301 -12.57 13.82 -11.29
CA MET A 301 -12.98 12.52 -10.77
C MET A 301 -13.55 12.61 -9.36
N PHE A 302 -12.91 13.40 -8.48
CA PHE A 302 -13.37 13.63 -7.12
C PHE A 302 -14.70 14.38 -7.07
N GLN A 303 -14.87 15.41 -7.91
CA GLN A 303 -16.14 16.12 -8.04
C GLN A 303 -17.27 15.20 -8.50
N ASN A 304 -17.02 14.36 -9.51
CA ASN A 304 -18.00 13.38 -9.99
C ASN A 304 -18.40 12.39 -8.88
N LEU A 305 -17.42 11.86 -8.13
CA LEU A 305 -17.70 10.96 -7.01
C LEU A 305 -18.57 11.62 -5.93
N ASN A 306 -18.25 12.86 -5.55
CA ASN A 306 -19.05 13.61 -4.58
C ASN A 306 -20.48 13.87 -5.09
N GLN A 307 -20.63 14.17 -6.38
CA GLN A 307 -21.94 14.34 -6.99
C GLN A 307 -22.76 13.04 -6.92
N GLN A 308 -22.13 11.89 -7.19
CA GLN A 308 -22.79 10.58 -7.09
C GLN A 308 -23.20 10.25 -5.65
N LEU A 309 -22.36 10.56 -4.66
CA LEU A 309 -22.69 10.39 -3.25
C LEU A 309 -23.90 11.25 -2.87
N HIS A 310 -23.92 12.51 -3.29
CA HIS A 310 -25.05 13.39 -3.02
C HIS A 310 -26.34 12.90 -3.67
N GLN A 311 -26.28 12.38 -4.91
CA GLN A 311 -27.44 11.76 -5.57
C GLN A 311 -27.94 10.52 -4.81
N ARG A 312 -27.03 9.69 -4.29
CA ARG A 312 -27.39 8.53 -3.45
C ARG A 312 -28.06 8.95 -2.15
N ASP A 313 -27.53 9.96 -1.47
CA ASP A 313 -28.08 10.44 -0.20
C ASP A 313 -29.49 11.02 -0.40
N ASN A 314 -29.69 11.79 -1.47
CA ASN A 314 -31.01 12.31 -1.83
C ASN A 314 -31.99 11.16 -2.13
N LYS A 315 -31.55 10.15 -2.90
CA LYS A 315 -32.38 8.97 -3.19
C LYS A 315 -32.77 8.20 -1.93
N LEU A 316 -31.82 7.94 -1.03
CA LEU A 316 -32.09 7.27 0.25
C LEU A 316 -33.04 8.09 1.13
N THR A 317 -32.90 9.41 1.12
CA THR A 317 -33.79 10.31 1.86
C THR A 317 -35.23 10.23 1.33
N GLU A 318 -35.43 10.22 0.02
CA GLU A 318 -36.75 10.05 -0.57
C GLU A 318 -37.33 8.66 -0.30
N GLU A 319 -36.53 7.59 -0.43
CA GLU A 319 -36.95 6.23 -0.06
C GLU A 319 -37.42 6.16 1.40
N LEU A 320 -36.65 6.74 2.32
CA LEU A 320 -37.00 6.81 3.75
C LEU A 320 -38.32 7.56 3.98
N LYS A 321 -38.53 8.70 3.31
CA LYS A 321 -39.80 9.44 3.37
C LYS A 321 -40.98 8.59 2.87
N THR A 322 -40.80 7.84 1.79
CA THR A 322 -41.87 6.97 1.28
C THR A 322 -42.20 5.83 2.24
N GLU A 323 -41.21 5.24 2.90
CA GLU A 323 -41.43 4.19 3.90
C GLU A 323 -42.14 4.72 5.15
N PHE A 324 -41.77 5.91 5.63
CA PHE A 324 -42.51 6.57 6.72
C PHE A 324 -43.97 6.83 6.32
N ALA A 325 -44.22 7.39 5.14
CA ALA A 325 -45.58 7.63 4.65
C ALA A 325 -46.40 6.34 4.51
N LYS A 326 -45.78 5.22 4.11
CA LYS A 326 -46.45 3.90 4.10
C LYS A 326 -46.79 3.43 5.50
N ARG A 327 -45.87 3.61 6.46
CA ARG A 327 -46.07 3.23 7.85
C ARG A 327 -47.20 4.04 8.50
N ASP A 328 -47.26 5.33 8.22
CA ASP A 328 -48.32 6.21 8.72
C ASP A 328 -49.70 5.80 8.18
N ARG A 329 -49.81 5.51 6.87
CA ARG A 329 -51.05 4.95 6.29
C ARG A 329 -51.45 3.61 6.91
N ALA A 330 -50.48 2.75 7.21
CA ALA A 330 -50.76 1.46 7.87
C ALA A 330 -51.29 1.67 9.29
N TYR A 331 -50.77 2.65 10.04
CA TYR A 331 -51.32 3.03 11.34
C TYR A 331 -52.72 3.61 11.25
N GLU A 332 -53.00 4.46 10.25
CA GLU A 332 -54.35 4.98 10.00
C GLU A 332 -55.36 3.88 9.69
N GLN A 333 -54.98 2.92 8.83
CA GLN A 333 -55.82 1.75 8.52
C GLN A 333 -56.11 0.92 9.77
N LEU A 334 -55.09 0.65 10.59
CA LEU A 334 -55.26 -0.09 11.85
C LEU A 334 -56.16 0.67 12.84
N ALA A 335 -56.02 2.00 12.93
CA ALA A 335 -56.90 2.84 13.75
C ALA A 335 -58.36 2.77 13.27
N GLN A 336 -58.60 2.78 11.95
CA GLN A 336 -59.94 2.62 11.38
C GLN A 336 -60.52 1.22 11.67
N GLU A 337 -59.71 0.16 11.61
CA GLU A 337 -60.17 -1.20 11.94
C GLU A 337 -60.52 -1.36 13.44
N VAL A 338 -59.78 -0.70 14.33
CA VAL A 338 -60.01 -0.76 15.77
C VAL A 338 -61.21 0.10 16.18
N LEU A 339 -61.34 1.32 15.65
CA LEU A 339 -62.41 2.26 16.01
C LEU A 339 -63.70 2.04 15.21
N GLY A 340 -63.60 1.51 13.99
CA GLY A 340 -64.71 1.30 13.08
C GLY A 340 -65.47 -0.02 13.29
N ARG A 341 -65.06 -0.88 14.22
CA ARG A 341 -65.89 -2.02 14.63
C ARG A 341 -67.05 -1.51 15.48
N PRO A 342 -68.31 -1.57 15.01
CA PRO A 342 -69.44 -1.21 15.84
C PRO A 342 -69.49 -2.17 17.03
N MET A 343 -69.55 -1.62 18.24
CA MET A 343 -69.73 -2.34 19.51
C MET A 343 -71.14 -2.96 19.61
N ASN A 344 -71.54 -3.78 18.63
CA ASN A 344 -72.89 -4.32 18.51
C ASN A 344 -73.10 -5.65 19.26
N HIS A 345 -72.19 -6.08 20.14
CA HIS A 345 -72.27 -7.41 20.77
C HIS A 345 -72.23 -7.49 22.30
N LEU A 346 -72.42 -6.37 23.02
CA LEU A 346 -72.49 -6.37 24.49
C LEU A 346 -73.88 -6.01 25.06
N SER A 347 -74.96 -6.18 24.30
CA SER A 347 -76.30 -6.34 24.89
C SER A 347 -76.50 -7.80 25.30
N GLY A 348 -75.68 -8.25 26.25
CA GLY A 348 -75.85 -9.52 26.93
C GLY A 348 -77.11 -9.46 27.77
N ASN A 349 -78.14 -10.14 27.30
CA ASN A 349 -79.40 -10.41 27.97
C ASN A 349 -79.12 -11.22 29.25
N HIS A 350 -78.76 -10.55 30.35
CA HIS A 350 -78.77 -11.14 31.69
C HIS A 350 -80.22 -11.19 32.19
N GLY A 351 -81.00 -12.10 31.58
CA GLY A 351 -82.26 -12.56 32.12
C GLY A 351 -82.01 -13.27 33.43
N SER A 352 -82.35 -12.58 34.52
CA SER A 352 -82.45 -13.13 35.86
C SER A 352 -83.46 -14.28 35.86
N GLN A 353 -83.00 -15.49 36.17
CA GLN A 353 -83.86 -16.57 36.65
C GLN A 353 -83.44 -16.86 38.09
N ILE A 354 -84.07 -16.13 39.02
CA ILE A 354 -84.16 -16.50 40.43
C ILE A 354 -85.63 -16.82 40.64
N GLN A 355 -85.97 -18.11 40.73
CA GLN A 355 -87.12 -18.63 41.45
C GLN A 355 -86.92 -20.10 41.76
#